data_AF-A0A2R7LU75-F1
#
_entry.id   AF-A0A2R7LU75-F1
#
_cell.length_a   1.000
_cell.length_b   1.000
_cell.length_c   1.000
_cell.angle_alpha   90.00
_cell.angle_beta   90.00
_cell.angle_gamma   90.00
#
_symmetry.space_group_name_H-M   'P 1'
#
loop_
_entity.id
_entity.type
_entity.pdbx_description
1 polymer ?
#
loop_
_entity_poly.entity_id
_entity_poly.type
_entity_poly.pdbx_seq_one_letter_code
_entity_poly.pdbx_strand_id
1 'polypeptide(L)'
;MRRLVLLTVPAVLMLAGCGPGRAEQAQICAILAQPGVPGIDRIGDGEALAPVDRQLQAKGRIYGPGLRLGQIRSWGSCPNYAPTVEMLLLDGNHAVTKGGVRANGAQKTFGTCFYVRTETRWRLLACRINGAS
;
A
#
# COMPACT_ATOMS: atom_id res chain seq x y z
N MET A 1 23.69 52.99 13.78
CA MET A 1 23.56 51.99 14.84
C MET A 1 22.74 50.81 14.31
N ARG A 2 23.21 49.59 14.59
CA ARG A 2 22.50 48.29 14.53
C ARG A 2 21.98 47.76 13.17
N ARG A 3 22.86 47.01 12.50
CA ARG A 3 22.50 45.84 11.68
C ARG A 3 21.84 44.80 12.58
N LEU A 4 20.61 44.39 12.27
CA LEU A 4 19.99 43.20 12.84
C LEU A 4 19.83 42.18 11.71
N VAL A 5 20.83 41.31 11.61
CA VAL A 5 20.75 40.03 10.93
C VAL A 5 19.88 39.15 11.81
N LEU A 6 18.62 38.91 11.43
CA LEU A 6 17.89 37.75 11.93
C LEU A 6 18.03 36.63 10.89
N LEU A 7 18.97 35.74 11.17
CA LEU A 7 18.97 34.38 10.67
C LEU A 7 17.67 33.71 11.11
N THR A 8 16.66 33.73 10.26
CA THR A 8 15.58 32.75 10.32
C THR A 8 16.13 31.44 9.78
N VAL A 9 16.77 30.67 10.65
CA VAL A 9 17.01 29.25 10.41
C VAL A 9 15.64 28.59 10.29
N PRO A 10 15.20 28.12 9.11
CA PRO A 10 14.06 27.24 9.09
C PRO A 10 14.57 25.92 9.66
N ALA A 11 14.13 25.61 10.89
CA ALA A 11 14.21 24.29 11.47
C ALA A 11 13.34 23.34 10.65
N VAL A 12 13.81 22.99 9.45
CA VAL A 12 13.37 21.78 8.74
C VAL A 12 14.06 20.64 9.46
N LEU A 13 13.50 20.28 10.62
CA LEU A 13 13.77 19.02 11.28
C LEU A 13 13.53 17.94 10.24
N MET A 14 14.63 17.34 9.81
CA MET A 14 14.71 16.17 8.96
C MET A 14 13.85 15.06 9.57
N LEU A 15 12.57 14.99 9.20
CA LEU A 15 11.70 13.82 9.33
C LEU A 15 12.12 12.72 8.34
N ALA A 16 13.44 12.55 8.15
CA ALA A 16 14.00 11.40 7.47
C ALA A 16 14.01 10.25 8.48
N GLY A 17 12.92 9.49 8.59
CA GLY A 17 12.96 8.35 9.51
C GLY A 17 11.83 7.34 9.50
N CYS A 18 10.60 7.69 9.13
CA CYS A 18 9.47 6.77 9.36
C CYS A 18 8.70 6.35 8.11
N GLY A 19 9.04 6.88 6.94
CA GLY A 19 8.34 6.62 5.67
C GLY A 19 9.21 5.93 4.62
N PRO A 20 8.59 5.39 3.56
CA PRO A 20 9.31 4.83 2.43
C PRO A 20 10.13 5.92 1.72
N GLY A 21 11.24 5.53 1.09
CA GLY A 21 12.04 6.47 0.29
C GLY A 21 11.23 6.99 -0.91
N ARG A 22 11.59 8.15 -1.49
CA ARG A 22 10.78 8.80 -2.55
C ARG A 22 10.41 7.89 -3.71
N ALA A 23 11.35 7.10 -4.22
CA ALA A 23 11.10 6.17 -5.31
C ALA A 23 10.12 5.07 -4.90
N GLU A 24 10.25 4.54 -3.68
CA GLU A 24 9.36 3.51 -3.12
C GLU A 24 7.96 4.07 -2.85
N GLN A 25 7.87 5.30 -2.31
CA GLN A 25 6.62 6.03 -2.11
C GLN A 25 5.85 6.18 -3.43
N ALA A 26 6.53 6.52 -4.52
CA ALA A 26 5.90 6.65 -5.84
C ALA A 26 5.32 5.31 -6.33
N GLN A 27 6.04 4.19 -6.14
CA GLN A 27 5.54 2.86 -6.49
C GLN A 27 4.31 2.48 -5.66
N ILE A 28 4.38 2.69 -4.35
CA ILE A 28 3.28 2.42 -3.41
C ILE A 28 2.04 3.21 -3.81
N CYS A 29 2.15 4.52 -4.02
CA CYS A 29 1.00 5.34 -4.39
C CYS A 29 0.45 4.99 -5.78
N ALA A 30 1.30 4.59 -6.73
CA ALA A 30 0.85 4.14 -8.04
C ALA A 30 0.01 2.86 -7.97
N ILE A 31 0.33 1.95 -7.04
CA ILE A 31 -0.47 0.73 -6.78
C ILE A 31 -1.77 1.10 -6.08
N LEU A 32 -1.70 1.89 -5.01
CA LEU A 32 -2.87 2.25 -4.20
C LEU A 32 -3.91 3.09 -4.95
N ALA A 33 -3.49 3.87 -5.95
CA ALA A 33 -4.37 4.67 -6.79
C ALA A 33 -5.09 3.85 -7.89
N GLN A 34 -4.80 2.56 -8.05
CA GLN A 34 -5.51 1.70 -9.01
C GLN A 34 -6.97 1.47 -8.57
N PRO A 35 -7.90 1.24 -9.51
CA PRO A 35 -9.34 1.17 -9.20
C PRO A 35 -9.80 -0.08 -8.43
N GLY A 36 -8.92 -1.07 -8.21
CA GLY A 36 -9.30 -2.34 -7.57
C GLY A 36 -9.49 -2.19 -6.06
N VAL A 37 -10.67 -2.60 -5.57
CA VAL A 37 -11.07 -2.50 -4.17
C VAL A 37 -11.13 -3.89 -3.51
N PRO A 38 -10.18 -4.22 -2.61
CA PRO A 38 -10.15 -5.54 -1.97
C PRO A 38 -11.40 -5.74 -1.10
N GLY A 39 -11.95 -6.95 -1.18
CA GLY A 39 -13.16 -7.35 -0.44
C GLY A 39 -14.47 -6.88 -1.08
N ILE A 40 -14.43 -6.16 -2.20
CA ILE A 40 -15.62 -5.73 -2.95
C ILE A 40 -15.53 -6.26 -4.39
N ASP A 41 -14.42 -5.99 -5.06
CA ASP A 41 -14.29 -6.31 -6.48
C ASP A 41 -13.98 -7.79 -6.73
N ARG A 42 -14.58 -8.32 -7.80
CA ARG A 42 -14.22 -9.59 -8.44
C ARG A 42 -13.86 -9.31 -9.90
N ILE A 43 -12.56 -9.27 -10.18
CA ILE A 43 -12.01 -8.90 -11.50
C ILE A 43 -11.04 -9.99 -11.92
N GLY A 44 -11.10 -10.43 -13.18
CA GLY A 44 -10.19 -11.45 -13.71
C GLY A 44 -10.22 -12.78 -12.94
N ASP A 45 -9.18 -13.59 -13.14
CA ASP A 45 -8.99 -14.86 -12.43
C ASP A 45 -8.00 -14.68 -11.26
N GLY A 46 -8.53 -14.24 -10.11
CA GLY A 46 -7.73 -14.07 -8.90
C GLY A 46 -7.32 -15.39 -8.25
N GLU A 47 -8.01 -16.51 -8.53
CA GLU A 47 -7.65 -17.81 -7.95
C GLU A 47 -6.39 -18.38 -8.57
N ALA A 48 -6.21 -18.21 -9.88
CA ALA A 48 -4.96 -18.54 -10.56
C ALA A 48 -3.73 -17.80 -10.00
N LEU A 49 -3.93 -16.68 -9.29
CA LEU A 49 -2.85 -15.88 -8.69
C LEU A 49 -2.51 -16.27 -7.25
N ALA A 50 -3.09 -17.36 -6.72
CA ALA A 50 -2.75 -17.88 -5.39
C ALA A 50 -1.23 -18.14 -5.18
N PRO A 51 -0.44 -18.61 -6.17
CA PRO A 51 1.02 -18.73 -6.02
C PRO A 51 1.72 -17.39 -5.78
N VAL A 52 1.29 -16.32 -6.47
CA VAL A 52 1.84 -14.96 -6.30
C VAL A 52 1.54 -14.44 -4.90
N ASP A 53 0.32 -14.65 -4.41
CA ASP A 53 -0.07 -14.26 -3.05
C ASP A 53 0.83 -14.94 -2.00
N ARG A 54 1.02 -16.26 -2.11
CA ARG A 54 1.88 -17.02 -1.19
C ARG A 54 3.33 -16.54 -1.22
N GLN A 55 3.88 -16.27 -2.41
CA GLN A 55 5.23 -15.76 -2.55
C GLN A 55 5.39 -14.39 -1.86
N LEU A 56 4.44 -13.48 -2.06
CA LEU A 56 4.45 -12.16 -1.45
C LEU A 56 4.26 -12.22 0.07
N GLN A 57 3.42 -13.12 0.59
CA GLN A 57 3.29 -13.34 2.03
C GLN A 57 4.59 -13.87 2.66
N ALA A 58 5.32 -14.72 1.94
CA ALA A 58 6.56 -15.31 2.44
C ALA A 58 7.76 -14.34 2.38
N LYS A 59 7.83 -13.48 1.35
CA LYS A 59 9.06 -12.73 1.01
C LYS A 59 8.84 -11.26 0.66
N GLY A 60 7.59 -10.85 0.47
CA GLY A 60 7.25 -9.50 0.08
C GLY A 60 7.49 -8.50 1.21
N ARG A 61 7.72 -7.24 0.83
CA ARG A 61 7.71 -6.14 1.79
C ARG A 61 6.26 -5.79 2.10
N ILE A 62 5.93 -5.68 3.39
CA ILE A 62 4.57 -5.42 3.87
C ILE A 62 4.45 -3.97 4.33
N TYR A 63 3.39 -3.29 3.90
CA TYR A 63 3.06 -1.92 4.26
C TYR A 63 1.62 -1.79 4.75
N GLY A 64 1.38 -0.84 5.65
CA GLY A 64 0.05 -0.47 6.14
C GLY A 64 -0.10 1.05 6.36
N PRO A 65 -1.31 1.52 6.72
CA PRO A 65 -1.66 2.94 6.82
C PRO A 65 -1.05 3.71 7.99
N GLY A 66 -0.40 3.01 8.93
CA GLY A 66 0.11 3.60 10.17
C GLY A 66 1.62 3.71 10.24
N LEU A 67 2.12 3.98 11.45
CA LEU A 67 3.54 3.86 11.78
C LEU A 67 3.97 2.39 11.72
N ARG A 68 5.29 2.17 11.66
CA ARG A 68 5.85 0.81 11.58
C ARG A 68 5.38 -0.04 12.77
N LEU A 69 4.74 -1.19 12.50
CA LEU A 69 4.31 -2.18 13.48
C LEU A 69 5.00 -3.52 13.19
N GLY A 70 6.05 -3.84 13.94
CA GLY A 70 6.86 -5.03 13.72
C GLY A 70 7.51 -5.04 12.33
N GLN A 71 7.13 -6.02 11.49
CA GLN A 71 7.58 -6.15 10.10
C GLN A 71 6.79 -5.27 9.12
N ILE A 72 5.65 -4.73 9.53
CA ILE A 72 4.79 -3.89 8.69
C ILE A 72 5.35 -2.47 8.68
N ARG A 73 5.71 -1.99 7.49
CA ARG A 73 6.20 -0.64 7.25
C ARG A 73 5.04 0.33 7.06
N SER A 74 5.27 1.62 7.31
CA SER A 74 4.31 2.63 6.85
C SER A 74 4.31 2.71 5.33
N TRP A 75 3.14 2.77 4.68
CA TRP A 75 3.08 3.10 3.25
C TRP A 75 3.18 4.61 2.98
N GLY A 76 3.33 5.43 4.04
CA GLY A 76 3.50 6.88 3.93
C GLY A 76 2.21 7.62 3.55
N SER A 77 2.34 8.71 2.79
CA SER A 77 1.22 9.56 2.39
C SER A 77 0.91 9.37 0.91
N CYS A 78 -0.23 8.74 0.61
CA CYS A 78 -0.77 8.65 -0.74
C CYS A 78 -2.14 9.34 -0.78
N PRO A 79 -2.38 10.25 -1.74
CA PRO A 79 -3.60 11.05 -1.76
C PRO A 79 -4.85 10.24 -2.13
N ASN A 80 -4.67 9.13 -2.86
CA ASN A 80 -5.75 8.32 -3.38
C ASN A 80 -5.49 6.84 -3.04
N TYR A 81 -6.40 6.23 -2.30
CA TYR A 81 -6.45 4.79 -2.07
C TYR A 81 -7.87 4.38 -1.65
N ALA A 82 -8.23 3.12 -1.91
CA ALA A 82 -9.53 2.61 -1.49
C ALA A 82 -9.57 2.45 0.05
N PRO A 83 -10.62 2.91 0.75
CA PRO A 83 -10.69 2.90 2.21
C PRO A 83 -10.62 1.50 2.85
N THR A 84 -10.96 0.46 2.09
CA THR A 84 -10.93 -0.93 2.55
C THR A 84 -9.55 -1.57 2.45
N VAL A 85 -8.55 -0.89 1.88
CA VAL A 85 -7.18 -1.39 1.85
C VAL A 85 -6.61 -1.29 3.26
N GLU A 86 -6.17 -2.43 3.79
CA GLU A 86 -5.56 -2.55 5.11
C GLU A 86 -4.06 -2.87 5.01
N MET A 87 -3.66 -3.57 3.94
CA MET A 87 -2.26 -3.95 3.71
C MET A 87 -1.90 -3.88 2.23
N LEU A 88 -0.63 -3.57 1.98
CA LEU A 88 0.03 -3.69 0.69
C LEU A 88 1.24 -4.61 0.85
N LEU A 89 1.34 -5.65 0.03
CA LEU A 89 2.54 -6.47 -0.08
C LEU A 89 3.12 -6.26 -1.47
N LEU A 90 4.42 -6.01 -1.57
CA LEU A 90 5.07 -5.90 -2.88
C LEU A 90 6.50 -6.44 -2.91
N ASP A 91 6.86 -6.95 -4.07
CA ASP A 91 8.24 -7.19 -4.48
C ASP A 91 8.63 -6.19 -5.61
N GLY A 92 9.57 -6.56 -6.48
CA GLY A 92 9.99 -5.72 -7.61
C GLY A 92 9.02 -5.73 -8.80
N ASN A 93 8.21 -6.79 -8.94
CA ASN A 93 7.43 -7.13 -10.14
C ASN A 93 5.94 -7.35 -9.85
N HIS A 94 5.57 -7.76 -8.64
CA HIS A 94 4.22 -8.06 -8.21
C HIS A 94 3.87 -7.28 -6.95
N ALA A 95 2.59 -6.96 -6.82
CA ALA A 95 2.04 -6.42 -5.59
C ALA A 95 0.64 -6.97 -5.35
N VAL A 96 0.22 -6.98 -4.09
CA VAL A 96 -1.16 -7.22 -3.71
C VAL A 96 -1.62 -6.21 -2.67
N THR A 97 -2.85 -5.72 -2.82
CA THR A 97 -3.57 -5.03 -1.74
C THR A 97 -4.53 -5.99 -1.09
N LYS A 98 -4.64 -5.93 0.23
CA LYS A 98 -5.52 -6.78 1.03
C LYS A 98 -6.34 -5.92 1.98
N GLY A 99 -7.53 -6.41 2.29
CA GLY A 99 -8.48 -5.76 3.18
C GLY A 99 -9.91 -6.05 2.77
N GLY A 100 -10.84 -5.28 3.29
CA GLY A 100 -12.25 -5.45 2.95
C GLY A 100 -13.17 -4.67 3.88
N VAL A 101 -14.47 -4.87 3.70
CA VAL A 101 -15.48 -4.13 4.47
C VAL A 101 -15.47 -4.63 5.90
N ARG A 102 -15.42 -3.69 6.86
CA ARG A 102 -15.70 -3.93 8.27
C ARG A 102 -17.02 -3.27 8.64
N ALA A 103 -17.81 -3.92 9.49
CA ALA A 103 -19.02 -3.35 10.07
C ALA A 103 -19.11 -3.75 11.54
N ASN A 104 -19.32 -2.77 12.42
CA ASN A 104 -19.38 -2.96 13.88
C ASN A 104 -18.13 -3.68 14.43
N GLY A 105 -16.94 -3.31 13.94
CA GLY A 105 -15.66 -3.92 14.32
C GLY A 105 -15.38 -5.30 13.70
N ALA A 106 -16.38 -5.96 13.10
CA ALA A 106 -16.22 -7.28 12.49
C ALA A 106 -15.85 -7.17 11.00
N GLN A 107 -14.97 -8.05 10.52
CA GLN A 107 -14.73 -8.23 9.09
C GLN A 107 -15.99 -8.82 8.44
N LYS A 108 -16.49 -8.20 7.37
CA LYS A 108 -17.65 -8.69 6.61
C LYS A 108 -17.26 -9.29 5.28
N THR A 109 -16.28 -8.70 4.64
CA THR A 109 -15.63 -9.25 3.46
C THR A 109 -14.14 -9.08 3.61
N PHE A 110 -13.35 -10.00 3.06
CA PHE A 110 -11.92 -9.82 2.91
C PHE A 110 -11.54 -10.22 1.50
N GLY A 111 -10.56 -9.55 0.93
CA GLY A 111 -10.17 -9.83 -0.45
C GLY A 111 -8.74 -9.46 -0.74
N THR A 112 -8.36 -9.71 -1.98
CA THR A 112 -7.02 -9.44 -2.48
C THR A 112 -7.12 -8.96 -3.91
N CYS A 113 -6.55 -7.79 -4.19
CA CYS A 113 -6.33 -7.31 -5.55
C CYS A 113 -4.86 -7.46 -5.91
N PHE A 114 -4.59 -7.91 -7.13
CA PHE A 114 -3.29 -8.30 -7.64
C PHE A 114 -2.82 -7.32 -8.70
N TYR A 115 -1.55 -6.97 -8.64
CA TYR A 115 -0.93 -6.03 -9.56
C TYR A 115 0.38 -6.60 -10.08
N VAL A 116 0.68 -6.26 -11.33
CA VAL A 116 1.98 -6.53 -11.95
C VAL A 116 2.61 -5.23 -12.40
N ARG A 117 3.92 -5.18 -12.31
CA ARG A 117 4.73 -4.12 -12.87
C ARG A 117 4.99 -4.43 -14.34
N THR A 118 4.57 -3.52 -15.22
CA THR A 118 5.04 -3.46 -16.59
C THR A 118 6.29 -2.57 -16.66
N GLU A 119 6.89 -2.41 -17.83
CA GLU A 119 8.10 -1.60 -18.03
C GLU A 119 7.99 -0.19 -17.42
N THR A 120 6.80 0.42 -17.48
CA THR A 120 6.60 1.84 -17.12
C THR A 120 5.60 2.06 -16.00
N ARG A 121 4.76 1.09 -15.64
CA ARG A 121 3.67 1.30 -14.69
C ARG A 121 3.21 0.03 -13.98
N TRP A 122 2.44 0.22 -12.91
CA TRP A 122 1.64 -0.85 -12.33
C TRP A 122 0.32 -1.02 -13.07
N ARG A 123 -0.14 -2.27 -13.14
CA ARG A 123 -1.43 -2.65 -13.72
C ARG A 123 -2.17 -3.61 -12.81
N LEU A 124 -3.44 -3.34 -12.53
CA LEU A 124 -4.36 -4.28 -11.90
C LEU A 124 -4.56 -5.51 -12.80
N LEU A 125 -4.35 -6.71 -12.25
CA LEU A 125 -4.57 -7.98 -12.93
C LEU A 125 -5.91 -8.60 -12.57
N ALA A 126 -6.19 -8.70 -11.27
CA ALA A 126 -7.36 -9.37 -10.77
C ALA A 126 -7.73 -8.88 -9.36
N CYS A 127 -8.96 -9.12 -8.95
CA CYS A 127 -9.40 -9.02 -7.56
C CYS A 127 -10.22 -10.26 -7.22
N ARG A 128 -10.00 -10.83 -6.04
CA ARG A 128 -10.84 -11.89 -5.48
C ARG A 128 -11.31 -11.55 -4.08
N ILE A 129 -12.48 -12.09 -3.73
CA ILE A 129 -12.97 -12.12 -2.36
C ILE A 129 -12.49 -13.43 -1.75
N ASN A 130 -11.63 -13.34 -0.76
CA ASN A 130 -11.25 -14.48 0.06
C ASN A 130 -12.43 -14.67 1.02
N GLY A 131 -13.17 -15.78 0.94
CA GLY A 131 -14.41 -15.97 1.70
C GLY A 131 -14.32 -15.44 3.14
N ALA A 132 -15.25 -14.58 3.54
CA ALA A 132 -15.37 -14.16 4.92
C ALA A 132 -15.95 -15.33 5.71
N SER A 133 -15.21 -15.80 6.71
CA SER A 133 -15.76 -16.60 7.82
C SER A 133 -16.57 -15.71 8.75
#